data_AF-A0A914DHA7-F1
#
_entry.id   AF-A0A914DHA7-F1
#
_cell.length_a   1.000
_cell.length_b   1.000
_cell.length_c   1.000
_cell.angle_alpha   90.00
_cell.angle_beta   90.00
_cell.angle_gamma   90.00
#
_symmetry.space_group_name_H-M   'P 1'
#
loop_
_entity.id
_entity.type
_entity.pdbx_description
1 polymer ?
#
loop_
_entity_poly.entity_id
_entity_poly.type
_entity_poly.pdbx_seq_one_letter_code
_entity_poly.pdbx_strand_id
1 'polypeptide(L)'
;MLAGQLALLDATLFTGGALWVTAIEHPTIMKLDDKNLLQAFHRMYPPAAKLQSLYVLTGTAFGAYQYFQSKEPLWLVGSGLLFLVAPYTFLALIPTNNKLIDTPVEKGGVETRRLIENWGCLHSVRTILGALSTATFLYAVLKH
;
A
#
# COMPACT_ATOMS: atom_id res chain seq x y z
N MET A 1 -2.37 2.84 -25.03
CA MET A 1 -3.44 1.99 -24.44
C MET A 1 -2.85 0.90 -23.54
N LEU A 2 -1.93 0.05 -24.02
CA LEU A 2 -1.35 -1.02 -23.19
C LEU A 2 -0.75 -0.52 -21.87
N ALA A 3 0.10 0.51 -21.92
CA ALA A 3 0.71 1.09 -20.71
C ALA A 3 -0.36 1.60 -19.73
N GLY A 4 -1.39 2.29 -20.21
CA GLY A 4 -2.50 2.74 -19.35
C GLY A 4 -3.25 1.59 -18.68
N GLN A 5 -3.48 0.48 -19.40
CA GLN A 5 -4.12 -0.72 -18.85
C GLN A 5 -3.25 -1.41 -17.79
N LEU A 6 -1.93 -1.48 -18.01
CA LEU A 6 -0.99 -2.00 -17.02
C LEU A 6 -0.92 -1.11 -15.78
N ALA A 7 -0.95 0.22 -15.96
CA ALA A 7 -1.01 1.16 -14.84
C ALA A 7 -2.29 0.98 -14.00
N LEU A 8 -3.44 0.83 -14.66
CA LEU A 8 -4.71 0.52 -14.00
C LEU A 8 -4.66 -0.82 -13.27
N LEU A 9 -4.10 -1.86 -13.90
CA LEU A 9 -3.97 -3.19 -13.30
C LEU A 9 -3.13 -3.14 -12.01
N ASP A 10 -1.95 -2.54 -12.07
CA ASP A 10 -1.06 -2.42 -10.92
C ASP A 10 -1.67 -1.59 -9.78
N ALA A 11 -2.30 -0.45 -10.10
CA ALA A 11 -3.01 0.36 -9.12
C ALA A 11 -4.16 -0.42 -8.46
N THR A 12 -4.89 -1.24 -9.24
CA THR A 12 -5.98 -2.08 -8.74
C THR A 12 -5.47 -3.18 -7.83
N LEU A 13 -4.39 -3.88 -8.19
CA LEU A 13 -3.76 -4.91 -7.37
C LEU A 13 -3.23 -4.34 -6.05
N PHE A 14 -2.55 -3.19 -6.13
CA PHE A 14 -2.12 -2.42 -4.96
C PHE A 14 -3.30 -2.10 -4.03
N THR A 15 -4.35 -1.49 -4.58
CA THR A 15 -5.53 -1.05 -3.83
C THR A 15 -6.26 -2.22 -3.19
N GLY A 16 -6.47 -3.31 -3.93
CA GLY A 16 -7.11 -4.52 -3.43
C GLY A 16 -6.32 -5.15 -2.29
N GLY A 17 -5.00 -5.25 -2.43
CA GLY A 17 -4.13 -5.74 -1.36
C GLY A 17 -4.14 -4.83 -0.13
N ALA A 18 -4.09 -3.51 -0.31
CA ALA A 18 -4.09 -2.56 0.81
C ALA A 18 -5.44 -2.56 1.54
N LEU A 19 -6.54 -2.69 0.80
CA LEU A 19 -7.89 -2.86 1.36
C LEU A 19 -7.99 -4.16 2.14
N TRP A 20 -7.51 -5.28 1.60
CA TRP A 20 -7.51 -6.57 2.31
C TRP A 20 -6.73 -6.48 3.63
N VAL A 21 -5.54 -5.88 3.60
CA VAL A 21 -4.73 -5.65 4.80
C VAL A 21 -5.52 -4.86 5.84
N THR A 22 -6.14 -3.75 5.42
CA THR A 22 -6.84 -2.84 6.32
C THR A 22 -8.14 -3.45 6.89
N ALA A 23 -8.93 -4.10 6.04
CA ALA A 23 -10.28 -4.55 6.37
C ALA A 23 -10.32 -5.95 6.98
N ILE A 24 -9.39 -6.84 6.61
CA ILE A 24 -9.44 -8.26 6.95
C ILE A 24 -8.22 -8.69 7.74
N GLU A 25 -7.02 -8.56 7.19
CA GLU A 25 -5.81 -9.11 7.81
C GLU A 25 -5.50 -8.44 9.14
N HIS A 26 -5.46 -7.10 9.17
CA HIS A 26 -5.13 -6.35 10.38
C HIS A 26 -6.15 -6.59 11.51
N PRO A 27 -7.47 -6.46 11.30
CA PRO A 27 -8.45 -6.80 12.35
C PRO A 27 -8.39 -8.26 12.81
N THR A 28 -7.96 -9.17 11.94
CA THR A 28 -7.84 -10.60 12.28
C THR A 28 -6.67 -10.86 13.20
N ILE A 29 -5.46 -10.37 12.88
CA ILE A 29 -4.29 -10.57 13.73
C ILE A 29 -4.44 -9.89 15.09
N MET A 30 -5.18 -8.78 15.17
CA MET A 30 -5.38 -8.01 16.41
C MET A 30 -6.08 -8.82 17.52
N LYS A 31 -6.74 -9.93 17.16
CA LYS A 31 -7.39 -10.86 18.10
C LYS A 31 -6.42 -11.83 18.78
N LEU A 32 -5.19 -11.94 18.30
CA LEU A 32 -4.15 -12.78 18.89
C LEU A 32 -3.61 -12.14 20.17
N ASP A 33 -3.03 -12.94 21.07
CA ASP A 33 -2.21 -12.43 22.17
C ASP A 33 -0.96 -11.70 21.65
N ASP A 34 -0.33 -10.88 22.49
CA ASP A 34 0.70 -9.93 22.06
C ASP A 34 1.89 -10.58 21.35
N LYS A 35 2.33 -11.75 21.83
CA LYS A 35 3.43 -12.50 21.22
C LYS A 35 3.04 -13.00 19.83
N ASN A 36 1.87 -13.63 19.72
CA ASN A 36 1.40 -14.18 18.45
C ASN A 36 1.01 -13.08 17.44
N LEU A 37 0.52 -11.93 17.92
CA LEU A 37 0.28 -10.72 17.12
C LEU A 37 1.58 -10.22 16.48
N LEU A 38 2.65 -10.07 17.27
CA LEU A 38 3.95 -9.64 16.77
C LEU A 38 4.54 -10.68 15.79
N GLN A 39 4.40 -11.97 16.10
CA GLN A 39 4.83 -13.04 15.21
C GLN A 39 4.11 -13.01 13.86
N ALA A 40 2.79 -12.78 13.87
CA ALA A 40 2.00 -12.64 12.65
C ALA A 40 2.49 -11.44 11.83
N PHE A 41 2.74 -10.30 12.47
CA PHE A 41 3.27 -9.10 11.82
C PHE A 41 4.62 -9.37 11.15
N HIS A 42 5.57 -10.01 11.85
CA HIS A 42 6.89 -10.38 11.31
C HIS A 42 6.81 -11.26 10.06
N ARG A 43 5.83 -12.17 10.00
CA ARG A 43 5.66 -13.08 8.86
C ARG A 43 4.97 -12.41 7.68
N MET A 44 3.94 -11.61 7.93
CA MET A 44 3.12 -11.03 6.87
C MET A 44 3.76 -9.78 6.24
N TYR A 45 4.41 -8.93 7.05
CA TYR A 45 4.80 -7.59 6.60
C TYR A 45 5.88 -7.61 5.50
N PRO A 46 7.03 -8.31 5.64
CA PRO A 46 8.10 -8.23 4.64
C PRO A 46 7.69 -8.65 3.22
N PRO A 47 7.02 -9.79 2.98
CA PRO A 47 6.60 -10.15 1.63
C PRO A 47 5.50 -9.21 1.10
N ALA A 48 4.56 -8.78 1.94
CA ALA A 48 3.52 -7.83 1.55
C ALA A 48 4.12 -6.47 1.14
N ALA A 49 5.10 -5.95 1.90
CA ALA A 49 5.79 -4.71 1.60
C ALA A 49 6.54 -4.78 0.26
N LYS A 50 7.23 -5.89 0.00
CA LYS A 50 7.92 -6.11 -1.29
C LYS A 50 6.94 -6.10 -2.47
N LEU A 51 5.85 -6.86 -2.37
CA LEU A 51 4.88 -6.96 -3.46
C LEU A 51 4.13 -5.64 -3.70
N GLN A 52 3.67 -4.98 -2.64
CA GLN A 52 3.02 -3.67 -2.70
C GLN A 52 3.95 -2.61 -3.31
N SER A 53 5.24 -2.62 -2.98
CA SER A 53 6.21 -1.68 -3.54
C SER A 53 6.39 -1.87 -5.05
N LEU A 54 6.37 -3.13 -5.52
CA LEU A 54 6.45 -3.42 -6.95
C LEU A 54 5.29 -2.77 -7.70
N TYR A 55 4.05 -2.97 -7.25
CA TYR A 55 2.87 -2.38 -7.88
C TYR A 55 2.89 -0.85 -7.88
N VAL A 56 3.34 -0.22 -6.78
CA VAL A 56 3.50 1.25 -6.74
C VAL A 56 4.49 1.71 -7.81
N LEU A 57 5.65 1.06 -7.91
CA LEU A 57 6.71 1.44 -8.85
C LEU A 57 6.28 1.24 -10.30
N THR A 58 5.78 0.05 -10.64
CA THR A 58 5.41 -0.27 -12.03
C THR A 58 4.17 0.49 -12.47
N GLY A 59 3.14 0.57 -11.62
CA GLY A 59 1.92 1.32 -11.93
C GLY A 59 2.18 2.81 -12.14
N THR A 60 3.04 3.41 -11.30
CA THR A 60 3.47 4.80 -11.46
C THR A 60 4.18 5.01 -12.78
N ALA A 61 5.15 4.14 -13.10
CA ALA A 61 5.95 4.23 -14.32
C ALA A 61 5.10 4.07 -15.58
N PHE A 62 4.20 3.09 -15.61
CA PHE A 62 3.31 2.87 -16.75
C PHE A 62 2.34 4.03 -16.97
N GLY A 63 1.76 4.59 -15.91
CA GLY A 63 0.86 5.75 -16.04
C GLY A 63 1.62 6.99 -16.53
N ALA A 64 2.83 7.24 -16.03
CA ALA A 64 3.67 8.35 -16.48
C ALA A 64 4.06 8.18 -17.95
N TYR A 65 4.42 6.96 -18.36
CA TYR A 65 4.69 6.64 -19.76
C TYR A 65 3.46 6.84 -20.64
N GLN A 66 2.27 6.43 -20.19
CA GLN A 66 1.01 6.64 -20.91
C GLN A 66 0.65 8.14 -21.06
N TYR A 67 0.99 8.98 -20.08
CA TYR A 67 0.90 10.43 -20.22
C TYR A 67 1.79 10.94 -21.35
N PHE A 68 3.05 10.50 -21.44
CA PHE A 68 3.95 10.97 -22.51
C PHE A 68 3.43 10.62 -23.91
N GLN A 69 2.73 9.50 -24.06
CA GLN A 69 2.15 9.04 -25.32
C GLN A 69 0.85 9.75 -25.70
N SER A 70 -0.05 9.96 -24.73
CA SER A 70 -1.40 10.48 -24.99
C SER A 70 -1.54 11.99 -24.75
N LYS A 71 -0.64 12.57 -23.95
CA LYS A 71 -0.75 13.92 -23.37
C LYS A 71 -2.03 14.16 -22.55
N GLU A 72 -2.74 13.11 -22.19
CA GLU A 72 -3.94 13.19 -21.34
C GLU A 72 -3.52 13.32 -19.86
N PRO A 73 -3.79 14.46 -19.19
CA PRO A 73 -3.30 14.75 -17.85
C PRO A 73 -3.77 13.79 -16.76
N LEU A 74 -4.92 13.11 -16.94
CA LEU A 74 -5.41 12.15 -15.95
C LEU A 74 -4.40 11.01 -15.67
N TRP A 75 -3.61 10.61 -16.67
CA TRP A 75 -2.56 9.62 -16.48
C TRP A 75 -1.45 10.11 -15.53
N LEU A 76 -1.10 11.40 -15.61
CA LEU A 76 -0.11 11.98 -14.72
C LEU A 76 -0.68 12.15 -13.29
N VAL A 77 -1.94 12.53 -13.16
CA VAL A 77 -2.63 12.65 -11.86
C VAL A 77 -2.69 11.30 -11.16
N GLY A 78 -3.15 10.25 -11.86
CA GLY A 78 -3.20 8.89 -11.31
C GLY A 78 -1.81 8.40 -10.88
N SER A 79 -0.78 8.56 -11.73
CA SER A 79 0.60 8.23 -11.37
C SER A 79 1.11 9.00 -10.17
N GLY A 80 0.78 10.30 -10.06
CA GLY A 80 1.15 11.10 -8.90
C GLY A 80 0.52 10.57 -7.60
N LEU A 81 -0.77 10.22 -7.63
CA LEU A 81 -1.47 9.66 -6.48
C LEU A 81 -0.87 8.32 -6.03
N LEU A 82 -0.59 7.41 -6.97
CA LEU A 82 0.05 6.13 -6.65
C LEU A 82 1.48 6.33 -6.13
N PHE A 83 2.24 7.23 -6.77
CA PHE A 83 3.59 7.58 -6.34
C PHE A 83 3.63 8.07 -4.90
N LEU A 84 2.66 8.91 -4.49
CA LEU A 84 2.57 9.47 -3.13
C LEU A 84 2.48 8.42 -2.02
N VAL A 85 2.08 7.18 -2.34
CA VAL A 85 2.14 6.05 -1.41
C VAL A 85 3.57 5.84 -0.90
N ALA A 86 4.58 5.95 -1.76
CA ALA A 86 5.97 5.71 -1.39
C ALA A 86 6.49 6.71 -0.35
N PRO A 87 6.52 8.04 -0.58
CA PRO A 87 7.00 9.00 0.41
C PRO A 87 6.15 8.98 1.69
N TYR A 88 4.84 8.77 1.58
CA TYR A 88 3.99 8.58 2.77
C TYR A 88 4.43 7.36 3.58
N THR A 89 4.70 6.22 2.91
CA THR A 89 5.16 5.00 3.58
C THR A 89 6.50 5.22 4.27
N PHE A 90 7.45 5.88 3.62
CA PHE A 90 8.75 6.21 4.20
C PHE A 90 8.63 7.06 5.47
N LEU A 91 7.76 8.07 5.47
CA LEU A 91 7.63 9.01 6.58
C LEU A 91 6.77 8.46 7.73
N ALA A 92 5.64 7.84 7.41
CA ALA A 92 4.63 7.48 8.40
C ALA A 92 4.72 6.01 8.86
N LEU A 93 5.06 5.06 7.97
CA LEU A 93 5.01 3.63 8.31
C LEU A 93 6.37 3.02 8.62
N ILE A 94 7.43 3.34 7.86
CA ILE A 94 8.74 2.70 8.03
C ILE A 94 9.29 2.82 9.46
N PRO A 95 9.21 3.97 10.16
CA PRO A 95 9.67 4.07 11.54
C PRO A 95 8.96 3.08 12.48
N THR A 96 7.65 2.89 12.30
CA THR A 96 6.85 1.92 13.06
C THR A 96 7.20 0.48 12.66
N ASN A 97 7.34 0.22 11.37
CA ASN A 97 7.68 -1.11 10.85
C ASN A 97 9.02 -1.59 11.37
N ASN A 98 10.05 -0.73 11.35
CA ASN A 98 11.38 -1.08 11.82
C ASN A 98 11.34 -1.41 13.31
N LYS A 99 10.70 -0.56 14.13
CA LYS A 99 10.51 -0.85 15.57
C LYS A 99 9.87 -2.22 15.81
N LEU A 100 8.83 -2.57 15.04
CA LEU A 100 8.15 -3.84 15.17
C LEU A 100 9.01 -5.03 14.72
N ILE A 101 9.65 -4.93 13.56
CA ILE A 101 10.49 -5.98 13.00
C ILE A 101 11.75 -6.22 13.84
N ASP A 102 12.35 -5.17 14.38
CA ASP A 102 13.56 -5.25 15.21
C ASP A 102 13.26 -5.76 16.63
N THR A 103 11.99 -5.78 17.06
CA THR A 103 11.60 -6.33 18.36
C THR A 103 11.53 -7.87 18.29
N PRO A 104 12.30 -8.62 19.11
CA PRO A 104 12.18 -10.07 19.18
C PRO A 104 10.76 -10.50 19.55
N VAL A 105 10.26 -11.56 18.90
CA VAL A 105 8.88 -12.04 19.09
C VAL A 105 8.58 -12.35 20.56
N GLU A 106 9.55 -12.86 21.32
CA GLU A 106 9.44 -13.18 22.75
C GLU A 106 9.20 -11.94 23.62
N LYS A 107 9.52 -10.76 23.10
CA LYS A 107 9.29 -9.46 23.77
C LYS A 107 7.99 -8.79 23.31
N GLY A 108 7.14 -9.49 22.54
CA GLY A 108 5.81 -9.01 22.20
C GLY A 108 4.99 -8.69 23.45
N GLY A 109 4.44 -7.48 23.51
CA GLY A 109 3.68 -6.99 24.65
C GLY A 109 2.82 -5.78 24.32
N VAL A 110 2.33 -5.09 25.35
CA VAL A 110 1.42 -3.95 25.24
C VAL A 110 1.95 -2.85 24.29
N GLU A 111 3.25 -2.56 24.33
CA GLU A 111 3.82 -1.51 23.48
C GLU A 111 3.84 -1.91 21.99
N THR A 112 4.21 -3.15 21.66
CA THR A 112 4.17 -3.61 20.27
C THR A 112 2.74 -3.72 19.75
N ARG A 113 1.77 -4.09 20.61
CA ARG A 113 0.35 -4.04 20.27
C ARG A 113 -0.08 -2.63 19.90
N ARG A 114 0.22 -1.64 20.74
CA ARG A 114 -0.12 -0.23 20.50
C ARG A 114 0.48 0.29 19.19
N LEU A 115 1.72 -0.12 18.87
CA LEU A 115 2.35 0.21 17.59
C LEU A 115 1.62 -0.42 16.41
N ILE A 116 1.19 -1.68 16.51
CA ILE A 116 0.45 -2.37 15.44
C ILE A 116 -0.95 -1.76 15.28
N GLU A 117 -1.63 -1.38 16.35
CA GLU A 117 -2.91 -0.66 16.30
C GLU A 117 -2.78 0.65 15.51
N ASN A 118 -1.80 1.48 15.88
CA ASN A 118 -1.52 2.73 15.17
C ASN A 118 -1.12 2.50 13.71
N TRP A 119 -0.38 1.42 13.44
CA TRP A 119 0.00 1.03 12.09
C TRP A 119 -1.22 0.79 11.19
N GLY A 120 -2.29 0.17 11.70
CA GLY A 120 -3.52 -0.06 10.93
C GLY A 120 -4.19 1.24 10.48
N CYS A 121 -4.26 2.24 11.37
CA CYS A 121 -4.77 3.57 11.02
C CYS A 121 -3.90 4.23 9.95
N LEU A 122 -2.58 4.20 10.12
CA LEU A 122 -1.64 4.78 9.15
C LEU A 122 -1.71 4.07 7.79
N HIS A 123 -1.90 2.76 7.77
CA HIS A 123 -2.02 1.98 6.54
C HIS A 123 -3.24 2.39 5.71
N SER A 124 -4.34 2.78 6.35
CA SER A 124 -5.59 3.14 5.67
C SER A 124 -5.41 4.28 4.66
N VAL A 125 -4.49 5.23 4.91
CA VAL A 125 -4.16 6.31 3.98
C VAL A 125 -3.62 5.77 2.66
N ARG A 126 -2.84 4.69 2.69
CA ARG A 126 -2.33 4.02 1.47
C ARG A 126 -3.47 3.45 0.65
N THR A 127 -4.47 2.84 1.30
CA THR A 127 -5.67 2.32 0.64
C THR A 127 -6.43 3.45 -0.06
N ILE A 128 -6.57 4.61 0.58
CA ILE A 128 -7.24 5.78 0.00
C ILE A 128 -6.48 6.30 -1.23
N LEU A 129 -5.16 6.50 -1.12
CA LEU A 129 -4.32 6.94 -2.25
C LEU A 129 -4.38 5.98 -3.43
N GLY A 130 -4.30 4.67 -3.15
CA GLY A 130 -4.47 3.62 -4.16
C GLY A 130 -5.83 3.71 -4.85
N ALA A 131 -6.92 3.78 -4.08
CA ALA A 131 -8.27 3.84 -4.61
C ALA A 131 -8.50 5.08 -5.50
N LEU A 132 -8.00 6.25 -5.08
CA LEU A 132 -8.05 7.47 -5.89
C LEU A 132 -7.24 7.34 -7.18
N SER A 133 -6.05 6.72 -7.12
CA SER A 133 -5.26 6.42 -8.32
C SER A 133 -6.00 5.47 -9.26
N THR A 134 -6.55 4.37 -8.75
CA THR A 134 -7.32 3.39 -9.53
C THR A 134 -8.52 4.04 -10.20
N ALA A 135 -9.30 4.83 -9.46
CA ALA A 135 -10.46 5.55 -10.01
C ALA A 135 -10.05 6.53 -11.11
N THR A 136 -8.92 7.23 -10.92
CA THR A 136 -8.39 8.17 -11.91
C THR A 136 -7.95 7.45 -13.19
N PHE A 137 -7.20 6.35 -13.08
CA PHE A 137 -6.80 5.57 -14.25
C PHE A 137 -8.00 4.92 -14.94
N LEU A 138 -8.97 4.40 -14.18
CA LEU A 138 -10.19 3.84 -14.75
C LEU A 138 -10.95 4.89 -15.56
N TYR A 139 -11.11 6.10 -15.00
CA TYR A 139 -11.76 7.20 -15.72
C TYR A 139 -10.98 7.61 -16.97
N ALA A 140 -9.65 7.65 -16.90
CA ALA A 140 -8.79 7.92 -18.05
C ALA A 140 -8.94 6.86 -19.15
N VAL A 141 -9.09 5.58 -18.79
CA VAL A 141 -9.39 4.50 -19.74
C VAL A 141 -10.77 4.68 -20.37
N LEU A 142 -11.81 4.97 -19.58
CA LEU A 142 -13.19 5.05 -20.08
C LEU A 142 -13.46 6.27 -20.98
N LYS A 143 -12.64 7.32 -20.85
CA LYS A 143 -12.75 8.55 -21.65
C LYS A 143 -12.26 8.36 -23.09
N HIS A 144 -11.42 7.35 -23.36
CA HIS A 144 -10.72 7.12 -24.63
C HIS A 144 -10.98 5.71 -25.18
#